data_AF-A0A0Q4M3Z4-F1
#
_entry.id   AF-A0A0Q4M3Z4-F1
#
_cell.length_a   1.000
_cell.length_b   1.000
_cell.length_c   1.000
_cell.angle_alpha   90.00
_cell.angle_beta   90.00
_cell.angle_gamma   90.00
#
_symmetry.space_group_name_H-M   'P 1'
#
loop_
_entity.id
_entity.type
_entity.pdbx_description
1 polymer ?
#
loop_
_entity_poly.entity_id
_entity_poly.type
_entity_poly.pdbx_seq_one_letter_code
_entity_poly.pdbx_strand_id
1 'polypeptide(L)'
;MASVFHFATRLLKGHGDPHGEEEARVLSAIERGAPVSRDAADESDARSTLGDRLADRVAAVGGSWGFIIAFTVVLLGWMLLNSDVLSHFGLAFDPYPYIFLNLMLSTLAAIQAPVIMMSQNRQSEKDRLAARLDYETNLRAEIDILALHAKLDTDVIDRLAALEAKIDALAQHAARG
;
A
#
# COMPACT_ATOMS: atom_id res chain seq x y z
N MET A 1 28.10 -6.59 -12.63
CA MET A 1 27.01 -7.27 -11.88
C MET A 1 27.53 -7.99 -10.63
N ALA A 2 28.56 -8.84 -10.73
CA ALA A 2 29.15 -9.56 -9.59
C ALA A 2 29.61 -8.67 -8.40
N SER A 3 30.09 -7.44 -8.69
CA SER A 3 30.51 -6.48 -7.66
C SER A 3 29.33 -5.93 -6.83
N VAL A 4 28.19 -5.65 -7.46
CA VAL A 4 26.99 -5.12 -6.78
C VAL A 4 26.34 -6.19 -5.90
N PHE A 5 26.23 -7.42 -6.42
CA PHE A 5 25.72 -8.55 -5.65
C PHE A 5 26.58 -8.84 -4.42
N HIS A 6 27.91 -8.94 -4.60
CA HIS A 6 28.86 -9.16 -3.51
C HIS A 6 28.81 -8.05 -2.45
N PHE A 7 28.69 -6.79 -2.90
CA PHE A 7 28.56 -5.64 -2.01
C PHE A 7 27.23 -5.63 -1.25
N ALA A 8 26.10 -5.91 -1.92
CA ALA A 8 24.78 -6.03 -1.30
C ALA A 8 24.75 -7.13 -0.22
N THR A 9 25.31 -8.32 -0.49
CA THR A 9 25.44 -9.38 0.53
C THR A 9 26.29 -8.98 1.73
N ARG A 10 27.28 -8.11 1.54
CA ARG A 10 28.16 -7.65 2.63
C ARG A 10 27.48 -6.58 3.47
N LEU A 11 26.67 -5.72 2.85
CA LEU A 11 25.92 -4.66 3.52
C LEU A 11 24.77 -5.22 4.38
N LEU A 12 24.02 -6.18 3.85
CA LEU A 12 22.91 -6.84 4.57
C LEU A 12 23.42 -7.65 5.77
N LYS A 13 24.55 -8.35 5.63
CA LYS A 13 25.19 -9.04 6.76
C LYS A 13 25.68 -8.11 7.88
N GLY A 14 25.84 -6.82 7.61
CA GLY A 14 26.32 -5.83 8.58
C GLY A 14 25.24 -5.21 9.47
N HIS A 15 23.96 -5.24 9.05
CA HIS A 15 22.87 -4.49 9.69
C HIS A 15 21.98 -5.29 10.67
N GLY A 16 22.36 -6.52 11.03
CA GLY A 16 21.65 -7.31 12.04
C GLY A 16 20.69 -8.35 11.45
N ASP A 17 20.41 -9.36 12.25
CA ASP A 17 19.72 -10.63 11.93
C ASP A 17 18.38 -10.45 11.16
N PRO A 18 18.02 -11.36 10.24
CA PRO A 18 17.23 -11.00 9.07
C PRO A 18 15.73 -11.22 9.24
N HIS A 19 14.94 -10.33 8.64
CA HIS A 19 13.65 -10.74 8.05
C HIS A 19 13.96 -11.47 6.72
N GLY A 20 14.57 -12.67 6.82
CA GLY A 20 15.35 -13.32 5.76
C GLY A 20 14.61 -13.77 4.50
N GLU A 21 13.28 -13.65 4.46
CA GLU A 21 12.51 -13.97 3.26
C GLU A 21 12.39 -12.79 2.29
N GLU A 22 12.39 -11.55 2.79
CA GLU A 22 12.21 -10.35 1.96
C GLU A 22 13.54 -9.94 1.32
N GLU A 23 14.61 -9.90 2.11
CA GLU A 23 15.97 -9.60 1.62
C GLU A 23 16.46 -10.63 0.58
N ALA A 24 16.16 -11.92 0.79
CA ALA A 24 16.49 -12.97 -0.17
C ALA A 24 15.70 -12.80 -1.48
N ARG A 25 14.45 -12.33 -1.39
CA ARG A 25 13.61 -12.05 -2.56
C ARG A 25 14.18 -10.89 -3.36
N VAL A 26 14.56 -9.79 -2.70
CA VAL A 26 15.24 -8.63 -3.28
C VAL A 26 16.52 -9.05 -4.00
N LEU A 27 17.42 -9.76 -3.31
CA LEU A 27 18.68 -10.21 -3.92
C LEU A 27 18.44 -11.04 -5.18
N SER A 28 17.48 -11.96 -5.13
CA SER A 28 17.13 -12.81 -6.26
C SER A 28 16.48 -12.03 -7.41
N ALA A 29 15.73 -10.96 -7.12
CA ALA A 29 15.13 -10.09 -8.12
C ALA A 29 16.15 -9.17 -8.79
N ILE A 30 17.12 -8.68 -8.02
CA ILE A 30 18.28 -7.91 -8.52
C ILE A 30 19.11 -8.77 -9.48
N GLU A 31 19.32 -10.03 -9.13
CA GLU A 31 20.06 -10.99 -9.97
C GLU A 31 19.33 -11.29 -11.29
N ARG A 32 17.98 -11.29 -11.27
CA ARG A 32 17.14 -11.55 -12.44
C ARG A 32 16.75 -10.32 -13.26
N GLY A 33 17.01 -9.10 -12.78
CA GLY A 33 16.62 -7.85 -13.45
C GLY A 33 15.11 -7.65 -13.62
N ALA A 34 14.29 -8.29 -12.76
CA ALA A 34 12.83 -8.29 -12.90
C ALA A 34 12.16 -7.19 -12.05
N PRO A 35 11.10 -6.53 -12.54
CA PRO A 35 10.34 -5.55 -11.76
C PRO A 35 9.41 -6.24 -10.75
N VAL A 36 9.81 -6.27 -9.47
CA VAL A 36 9.09 -6.95 -8.37
C VAL A 36 7.70 -6.36 -8.09
N SER A 37 7.50 -5.07 -8.34
CA SER A 37 6.29 -4.35 -7.93
C SER A 37 5.01 -4.78 -8.68
N ARG A 38 5.10 -5.31 -9.91
CA ARG A 38 3.90 -5.67 -10.70
C ARG A 38 3.31 -7.03 -10.35
N ASP A 39 4.13 -8.00 -9.98
CA ASP A 39 3.67 -9.38 -9.77
C ASP A 39 2.79 -9.53 -8.51
N ALA A 40 3.05 -8.76 -7.45
CA ALA A 40 2.31 -8.88 -6.19
C ALA A 40 0.87 -8.32 -6.24
N ALA A 41 0.63 -7.29 -7.05
CA ALA A 41 -0.71 -6.71 -7.24
C ALA A 41 -1.61 -7.62 -8.09
N ASP A 42 -1.05 -8.20 -9.17
CA ASP A 42 -1.77 -9.11 -10.06
C ASP A 42 -2.16 -10.43 -9.36
N GLU A 43 -1.34 -10.93 -8.43
CA GLU A 43 -1.67 -12.15 -7.67
C GLU A 43 -2.81 -11.96 -6.64
N SER A 44 -2.96 -10.76 -6.09
CA SER A 44 -4.03 -10.43 -5.13
C SER A 44 -5.39 -10.28 -5.82
N ASP A 45 -5.43 -9.66 -6.99
CA ASP A 45 -6.66 -9.47 -7.76
C ASP A 45 -7.18 -10.80 -8.33
N ALA A 46 -6.28 -11.72 -8.69
CA ALA A 46 -6.63 -13.04 -9.20
C ALA A 46 -7.34 -13.95 -8.18
N ARG A 47 -7.24 -13.67 -6.87
CA ARG A 47 -7.84 -14.50 -5.80
C ARG A 47 -9.13 -13.94 -5.19
N SER A 48 -9.59 -12.77 -5.65
CA SER A 48 -10.79 -12.14 -5.08
C SER A 48 -12.05 -12.95 -5.39
N THR A 49 -12.76 -13.42 -4.36
CA THR A 49 -14.00 -14.17 -4.55
C THR A 49 -15.18 -13.25 -4.90
N LEU A 50 -16.26 -13.82 -5.44
CA LEU A 50 -17.48 -13.05 -5.75
C LEU A 50 -18.08 -12.38 -4.50
N GLY A 51 -17.92 -12.99 -3.32
CA GLY A 51 -18.35 -12.43 -2.05
C GLY A 51 -17.55 -11.18 -1.66
N ASP A 52 -16.22 -11.20 -1.87
CA ASP A 52 -15.37 -10.04 -1.63
C ASP A 52 -15.80 -8.87 -2.51
N ARG A 53 -15.99 -9.10 -3.81
CA ARG A 53 -16.41 -8.04 -4.75
C ARG A 53 -17.77 -7.43 -4.39
N LEU A 54 -18.70 -8.23 -3.85
CA LEU A 54 -20.01 -7.75 -3.41
C LEU A 54 -19.88 -6.92 -2.12
N ALA A 55 -19.09 -7.39 -1.16
CA ALA A 55 -18.82 -6.69 0.10
C ALA A 55 -18.13 -5.34 -0.13
N ASP A 56 -17.14 -5.25 -1.02
CA ASP A 56 -16.46 -3.99 -1.38
C ASP A 56 -17.45 -2.98 -1.96
N ARG A 57 -18.38 -3.46 -2.79
CA ARG A 57 -19.39 -2.60 -3.43
C ARG A 57 -20.43 -2.12 -2.43
N VAL A 58 -20.85 -2.98 -1.50
CA VAL A 58 -21.76 -2.62 -0.40
C VAL A 58 -21.08 -1.64 0.56
N ALA A 59 -19.81 -1.85 0.92
CA ALA A 59 -19.05 -0.94 1.78
C ALA A 59 -18.85 0.44 1.11
N ALA A 60 -18.52 0.46 -0.18
CA ALA A 60 -18.34 1.70 -0.94
C ALA A 60 -19.66 2.51 -1.09
N VAL A 61 -20.79 1.82 -1.29
CA VAL A 61 -22.10 2.48 -1.39
C VAL A 61 -22.61 2.93 -0.02
N GLY A 62 -22.46 2.09 1.01
CA GLY A 62 -22.89 2.40 2.38
C GLY A 62 -22.08 3.50 3.07
N GLY A 63 -20.83 3.74 2.64
CA GLY A 63 -19.97 4.81 3.15
C GLY A 63 -20.15 6.18 2.47
N SER A 64 -21.00 6.29 1.46
CA SER A 64 -21.19 7.54 0.71
C SER A 64 -22.11 8.52 1.44
N TRP A 65 -21.74 9.81 1.44
CA TRP A 65 -22.59 10.90 1.93
C TRP A 65 -23.96 10.95 1.26
N GLY A 66 -24.05 10.59 -0.03
CA GLY A 66 -25.33 10.54 -0.75
C GLY A 66 -26.27 9.45 -0.24
N PHE A 67 -25.72 8.30 0.17
CA PHE A 67 -26.52 7.21 0.75
C PHE A 67 -27.09 7.61 2.11
N ILE A 68 -26.29 8.27 2.97
CA ILE A 68 -26.74 8.74 4.29
C ILE A 68 -27.91 9.71 4.15
N ILE A 69 -27.83 10.66 3.22
CA ILE A 69 -28.90 11.65 2.97
C ILE A 69 -30.16 10.96 2.45
N ALA A 70 -30.04 10.11 1.43
CA ALA A 70 -31.19 9.39 0.88
C ALA A 70 -31.87 8.48 1.92
N PHE A 71 -31.07 7.75 2.71
CA PHE A 71 -31.56 6.89 3.79
C PHE A 71 -32.31 7.70 4.85
N THR A 72 -31.78 8.86 5.25
CA THR A 72 -32.45 9.77 6.20
C THR A 72 -33.78 10.28 5.66
N VAL A 73 -33.84 10.69 4.39
CA VAL A 73 -35.08 11.15 3.75
C VAL A 73 -36.14 10.04 3.72
N VAL A 74 -35.75 8.80 3.40
CA VAL A 74 -36.66 7.65 3.42
C VAL A 74 -37.20 7.38 4.83
N LEU A 75 -36.35 7.44 5.86
CA LEU A 75 -36.77 7.27 7.26
C LEU A 75 -37.78 8.35 7.69
N LEU A 76 -37.48 9.63 7.40
CA LEU A 76 -38.39 10.73 7.69
C LEU A 76 -39.70 10.61 6.91
N GLY A 77 -39.63 10.21 5.65
CA GLY A 77 -40.80 9.93 4.82
C GLY A 77 -41.67 8.83 5.41
N TRP A 78 -41.07 7.74 5.91
CA TRP A 78 -41.79 6.64 6.57
C TRP A 78 -42.46 7.08 7.87
N MET A 79 -41.76 7.86 8.70
CA MET A 79 -42.29 8.42 9.94
C MET A 79 -43.48 9.34 9.67
N LEU A 80 -43.36 10.26 8.69
CA LEU A 80 -44.44 11.16 8.30
C LEU A 80 -45.64 10.39 7.72
N LEU A 81 -45.41 9.39 6.88
CA LEU A 81 -46.49 8.58 6.29
C LEU A 81 -47.26 7.80 7.37
N ASN A 82 -46.57 7.16 8.32
CA ASN A 82 -47.25 6.42 9.39
C ASN A 82 -47.95 7.34 10.41
N SER A 83 -47.34 8.47 10.77
CA SER A 83 -47.88 9.37 11.80
C SER A 83 -48.93 10.36 11.32
N ASP A 84 -48.86 10.82 10.07
CA ASP A 84 -49.75 11.87 9.56
C ASP A 84 -50.80 11.31 8.59
N VAL A 85 -50.41 10.39 7.70
CA VAL A 85 -51.35 9.83 6.72
C VAL A 85 -52.10 8.63 7.32
N LEU A 86 -51.37 7.59 7.73
CA LEU A 86 -51.97 6.31 8.10
C LEU A 86 -52.68 6.33 9.47
N SER A 87 -52.15 7.12 10.41
CA SER A 87 -52.79 7.50 11.67
C SER A 87 -54.15 8.16 11.48
N HIS A 88 -54.25 9.10 10.53
CA HIS A 88 -55.49 9.85 10.26
C HIS A 88 -56.59 8.96 9.64
N PHE A 89 -56.20 7.89 8.93
CA PHE A 89 -57.11 6.88 8.39
C PHE A 89 -57.35 5.67 9.31
N GLY A 90 -56.80 5.68 10.54
CA GLY A 90 -56.98 4.59 11.52
C GLY A 90 -56.30 3.26 11.15
N LEU A 91 -55.38 3.28 10.19
CA LEU A 91 -54.67 2.11 9.63
C LEU A 91 -53.18 2.14 9.96
N ALA A 92 -52.77 2.84 11.02
CA ALA A 92 -51.38 3.00 11.41
C ALA A 92 -50.68 1.64 11.60
N PHE A 93 -49.79 1.32 10.67
CA PHE A 93 -49.05 0.06 10.61
C PHE A 93 -47.89 0.05 11.60
N ASP A 94 -47.22 1.19 11.77
CA ASP A 94 -46.15 1.40 12.75
C ASP A 94 -46.37 2.74 13.50
N PRO A 95 -47.30 2.81 14.47
CA PRO A 95 -47.54 4.03 15.25
C PRO A 95 -46.33 4.38 16.12
N TYR A 96 -46.19 5.66 16.48
CA TYR A 96 -45.21 6.08 17.49
C TYR A 96 -45.35 5.20 18.75
N PRO A 97 -44.29 4.50 19.20
CA PRO A 97 -42.84 4.80 19.07
C PRO A 97 -42.07 4.07 17.94
N TYR A 98 -42.71 3.62 16.86
CA TYR A 98 -42.12 2.99 15.67
C TYR A 98 -41.30 1.71 15.94
N ILE A 99 -41.94 0.70 16.51
CA ILE A 99 -41.29 -0.55 16.93
C ILE A 99 -40.72 -1.31 15.72
N PHE A 100 -41.42 -1.32 14.59
CA PHE A 100 -40.98 -2.04 13.40
C PHE A 100 -39.73 -1.39 12.79
N LEU A 101 -39.75 -0.05 12.64
CA LEU A 101 -38.60 0.70 12.15
C LEU A 101 -37.38 0.52 13.07
N ASN A 102 -37.59 0.53 14.39
CA ASN A 102 -36.51 0.32 15.36
C ASN A 102 -35.90 -1.09 15.24
N LEU A 103 -36.73 -2.13 15.09
CA LEU A 103 -36.26 -3.51 14.89
C LEU A 103 -35.43 -3.63 13.59
N MET A 104 -35.89 -3.00 12.51
CA MET A 104 -35.20 -3.03 11.23
C MET A 104 -33.85 -2.30 11.29
N LEU A 105 -33.79 -1.12 11.91
CA LEU A 105 -32.55 -0.39 12.12
C LEU A 105 -31.58 -1.16 13.02
N SER A 106 -32.07 -1.81 14.07
CA SER A 106 -31.24 -2.63 14.97
C SER A 106 -30.60 -3.80 14.23
N THR A 107 -31.36 -4.46 13.35
CA THR A 107 -30.85 -5.59 12.55
C THR A 107 -29.86 -5.09 11.49
N LEU A 108 -30.15 -3.95 10.85
CA LEU A 108 -29.24 -3.33 9.90
C LEU A 108 -27.89 -2.99 10.56
N ALA A 109 -27.92 -2.35 11.73
CA ALA A 109 -26.72 -2.01 12.49
C ALA A 109 -25.93 -3.26 12.94
N ALA A 110 -26.63 -4.32 13.37
CA ALA A 110 -26.00 -5.57 13.78
C ALA A 110 -25.22 -6.25 12.64
N ILE A 111 -25.72 -6.19 11.41
CA ILE A 111 -25.02 -6.71 10.22
C ILE A 111 -23.91 -5.75 9.76
N GLN A 112 -24.08 -4.44 10.00
CA GLN A 112 -23.14 -3.41 9.56
C GLN A 112 -21.77 -3.55 10.26
N ALA A 113 -21.72 -3.84 11.55
CA ALA A 113 -20.46 -3.92 12.29
C ALA A 113 -19.51 -5.04 11.77
N PRO A 114 -19.95 -6.29 11.53
CA PRO A 114 -19.13 -7.32 10.88
C PRO A 114 -18.70 -6.96 9.46
N VAL A 115 -19.59 -6.36 8.65
CA VAL A 115 -19.25 -5.96 7.27
C VAL A 115 -18.17 -4.87 7.27
N ILE A 116 -18.28 -3.89 8.17
CA ILE A 116 -17.24 -2.86 8.37
C ILE A 116 -15.93 -3.54 8.80
N MET A 117 -15.97 -4.45 9.77
CA MET A 117 -14.78 -5.15 10.27
C MET A 117 -14.12 -6.02 9.19
N MET A 118 -14.91 -6.72 8.35
CA MET A 118 -14.40 -7.47 7.20
C MET A 118 -13.75 -6.55 6.17
N SER A 119 -14.38 -5.40 5.87
CA SER A 119 -13.81 -4.41 4.96
C SER A 119 -12.53 -3.78 5.51
N GLN A 120 -12.47 -3.53 6.82
CA GLN A 120 -11.29 -3.03 7.50
C GLN A 120 -10.16 -4.06 7.51
N ASN A 121 -10.44 -5.33 7.78
CA ASN A 121 -9.45 -6.40 7.76
C ASN A 121 -8.84 -6.58 6.36
N ARG A 122 -9.65 -6.48 5.31
CA ARG A 122 -9.15 -6.52 3.92
C ARG A 122 -8.30 -5.29 3.59
N GLN A 123 -8.72 -4.10 4.03
CA GLN A 123 -7.93 -2.88 3.81
C GLN A 123 -6.59 -2.95 4.55
N SER A 124 -6.56 -3.42 5.79
CA SER A 124 -5.32 -3.55 6.56
C SER A 124 -4.35 -4.57 5.97
N GLU A 125 -4.85 -5.66 5.38
CA GLU A 125 -4.02 -6.62 4.63
C GLU A 125 -3.38 -5.98 3.38
N LYS A 126 -4.14 -5.18 2.62
CA LYS A 126 -3.64 -4.42 1.48
C LYS A 126 -2.60 -3.38 1.91
N ASP A 127 -2.88 -2.63 2.96
CA ASP A 127 -1.96 -1.61 3.51
C ASP A 127 -0.66 -2.26 4.00
N ARG A 128 -0.74 -3.44 4.64
CA ARG A 128 0.45 -4.21 5.06
C ARG A 128 1.28 -4.69 3.88
N LEU A 129 0.64 -5.13 2.79
CA LEU A 129 1.34 -5.53 1.56
C LEU A 129 2.02 -4.33 0.89
N ALA A 130 1.32 -3.20 0.77
CA ALA A 130 1.87 -1.97 0.22
C ALA A 130 3.10 -1.50 1.01
N ALA A 131 3.01 -1.51 2.35
CA ALA A 131 4.14 -1.14 3.22
C ALA A 131 5.38 -2.04 3.02
N ARG A 132 5.18 -3.35 2.78
CA ARG A 132 6.28 -4.28 2.46
C ARG A 132 6.92 -3.97 1.12
N LEU A 133 6.13 -3.71 0.08
CA LEU A 133 6.64 -3.35 -1.24
C LEU A 133 7.39 -2.01 -1.24
N ASP A 134 6.90 -1.04 -0.48
CA ASP A 134 7.56 0.24 -0.29
C ASP A 134 8.91 0.06 0.43
N TYR A 135 8.95 -0.76 1.49
CA TYR A 135 10.19 -1.12 2.18
C TYR A 135 11.18 -1.79 1.23
N GLU A 136 10.72 -2.76 0.44
CA GLU A 136 11.54 -3.46 -0.54
C GLU A 136 12.16 -2.51 -1.58
N THR A 137 11.35 -1.59 -2.11
CA THR A 137 11.77 -0.59 -3.08
C THR A 137 12.78 0.39 -2.46
N ASN A 138 12.56 0.81 -1.22
CA ASN A 138 13.48 1.71 -0.51
C ASN A 138 14.84 1.03 -0.25
N LEU A 139 14.85 -0.22 0.21
CA LEU A 139 16.07 -0.99 0.40
C LEU A 139 16.85 -1.16 -0.90
N ARG A 140 16.15 -1.43 -2.01
CA ARG A 140 16.75 -1.52 -3.33
C ARG A 140 17.41 -0.20 -3.74
N ALA A 141 16.73 0.91 -3.55
CA ALA A 141 17.25 2.24 -3.86
C ALA A 141 18.50 2.56 -3.02
N GLU A 142 18.50 2.22 -1.73
CA GLU A 142 19.67 2.38 -0.86
C GLU A 142 20.89 1.58 -1.36
N ILE A 143 20.70 0.31 -1.73
CA ILE A 143 21.77 -0.52 -2.29
C ILE A 143 22.32 0.08 -3.58
N ASP A 144 21.45 0.55 -4.48
CA ASP A 144 21.87 1.14 -5.76
C ASP A 144 22.62 2.47 -5.56
N ILE A 145 22.20 3.30 -4.59
CA ILE A 145 22.93 4.52 -4.21
C ILE A 145 24.34 4.19 -3.69
N LEU A 146 24.45 3.21 -2.78
CA LEU A 146 25.75 2.84 -2.22
C LEU A 146 26.68 2.22 -3.28
N ALA A 147 26.14 1.40 -4.18
CA ALA A 147 26.89 0.85 -5.30
C ALA A 147 27.38 1.96 -6.25
N LEU A 148 26.55 2.97 -6.51
CA LEU A 148 26.92 4.13 -7.31
C LEU A 148 28.03 4.95 -6.61
N HIS A 149 27.91 5.14 -5.30
CA HIS A 149 28.91 5.86 -4.50
C HIS A 149 30.28 5.19 -4.55
N ALA A 150 30.33 3.87 -4.31
CA ALA A 150 31.58 3.11 -4.37
C ALA A 150 32.24 3.16 -5.76
N LYS A 151 31.43 3.13 -6.82
CA LYS A 151 31.92 3.29 -8.19
C LYS A 151 32.47 4.69 -8.43
N LEU A 152 31.76 5.72 -7.99
CA LEU A 152 32.18 7.11 -8.11
C LEU A 152 33.51 7.34 -7.37
N ASP A 153 33.67 6.82 -6.15
CA ASP A 153 34.92 6.94 -5.40
C ASP A 153 36.10 6.34 -6.16
N THR A 154 35.90 5.16 -6.75
CA THR A 154 36.93 4.49 -7.57
C THR A 154 37.28 5.34 -8.79
N ASP A 155 36.28 5.80 -9.55
CA ASP A 155 36.47 6.61 -10.76
C ASP A 155 37.14 7.97 -10.44
N VAL A 156 36.84 8.56 -9.28
CA VAL A 156 37.46 9.80 -8.80
C VAL A 156 38.92 9.57 -8.42
N ILE A 157 39.23 8.52 -7.66
CA ILE A 157 40.60 8.16 -7.29
C ILE A 157 41.46 7.94 -8.54
N ASP A 158 40.95 7.17 -9.51
CA ASP A 158 41.66 6.89 -10.76
C ASP A 158 41.95 8.17 -11.56
N ARG A 159 40.97 9.10 -11.62
CA ARG A 159 41.16 10.40 -12.28
C ARG A 159 42.17 11.29 -11.57
N LEU A 160 42.18 11.30 -10.24
CA LEU A 160 43.16 12.05 -9.45
C LEU A 160 44.58 11.52 -9.68
N ALA A 161 44.76 10.19 -9.63
CA ALA A 161 46.05 9.56 -9.91
C ALA A 161 46.54 9.86 -11.34
N ALA A 162 45.64 9.85 -12.33
CA ALA A 162 45.98 10.18 -13.71
C ALA A 162 46.34 11.67 -13.90
N LEU A 163 45.73 12.57 -13.13
CA LEU A 163 46.08 14.00 -13.14
C LEU A 163 47.44 14.25 -12.49
N GLU A 164 47.72 13.61 -11.35
CA GLU A 164 49.01 13.68 -10.66
C GLU A 164 50.14 13.23 -11.59
N ALA A 165 50.00 12.07 -12.25
CA ALA A 165 50.98 11.57 -13.21
C ALA A 165 51.24 12.54 -14.39
N LYS A 166 50.19 13.23 -14.88
CA LYS A 166 50.33 14.24 -15.94
C LYS A 166 51.07 15.49 -15.46
N ILE A 167 50.78 15.95 -14.24
CA ILE A 167 51.45 17.11 -13.63
C ILE A 167 52.95 16.80 -13.47
N ASP A 168 53.30 15.62 -12.96
CA ASP A 168 54.69 15.19 -12.81
C ASP A 168 55.43 15.11 -14.15
N ALA A 169 54.78 14.56 -15.18
CA ALA A 169 55.37 14.48 -16.52
C ALA A 169 55.65 15.88 -17.10
N LEU A 170 54.72 16.82 -16.94
CA LEU A 170 54.90 18.21 -17.37
C LEU A 170 56.00 18.93 -16.58
N ALA A 171 56.06 18.71 -15.26
CA ALA A 171 57.12 19.28 -14.42
C ALA A 171 58.51 18.76 -14.83
N GLN A 172 58.64 17.47 -15.14
CA GLN A 172 59.90 16.89 -15.63
C GLN A 172 60.30 17.41 -17.01
N HIS A 173 59.33 17.69 -17.90
CA HIS A 173 59.62 18.30 -19.20
C HIS A 173 60.09 19.75 -19.05
N ALA A 174 59.44 20.53 -18.18
CA ALA A 174 59.82 21.90 -17.89
C ALA A 174 61.20 22.02 -17.22
N ALA A 175 61.59 21.03 -16.40
CA ALA A 175 62.91 21.00 -15.76
C ALA A 175 64.05 20.59 -16.70
N ARG A 176 63.75 20.05 -17.89
CA ARG A 176 64.74 19.59 -18.88
C ARG A 176 64.91 20.53 -20.08
N GLY A 177 64.04 21.53 -20.23
CA GLY A 177 64.11 22.57 -21.27
C GLY A 177 64.70 23.86 -20.74
#